data_AF-A0A176U7H5-F1
#
_entry.id   AF-A0A176U7H5-F1
#
_cell.length_a   1.000
_cell.length_b   1.000
_cell.length_c   1.000
_cell.angle_alpha   90.00
_cell.angle_beta   90.00
_cell.angle_gamma   90.00
#
_symmetry.space_group_name_H-M   'P 1'
#
loop_
_entity.id
_entity.type
_entity.pdbx_description
1 polymer ?
#
loop_
_entity_poly.entity_id
_entity_poly.type
_entity_poly.pdbx_seq_one_letter_code
_entity_poly.pdbx_strand_id
1 'polypeptide(L)'
;VEKKAPTCTEIGWEAYDTCSHCNYTTYVELPKLNHDLEHHEAKAATCTEIGWEAYDTCKREGCTYSTYKEIAALNHDLEHHEAKAATCTEIGWEAYDTCKREGCNYTTYKELPALNHDLEHHEAKPATCTEIGWEAYDTCKREGCTYSTYKEIAELNHDLEHHEAKAATCTEIGWNAYDTCKREGCDYTTYKELPALGHEDSNNDHLCDACSTKISDHSYESKIAREATTTYTGIRIYTCTKCGHSYTEELAKLPSQTNQADQTNQIEPANNGNEKDFIGTVTSVFLNVTDFAAKNFRISFWLMIQMLLKAVMQLW
;
A
#
# COMPACT_ATOMS: atom_id res chain seq x y z
N VAL A 1 -54.55 -110.82 -13.91
CA VAL A 1 -53.12 -110.67 -13.55
C VAL A 1 -52.74 -109.22 -13.75
N GLU A 2 -52.71 -108.47 -12.66
CA GLU A 2 -52.28 -107.08 -12.65
C GLU A 2 -50.76 -107.04 -12.68
N LYS A 3 -50.16 -106.15 -13.48
CA LYS A 3 -48.71 -105.96 -13.58
C LYS A 3 -48.35 -104.55 -13.16
N LYS A 4 -47.31 -104.41 -12.34
CA LYS A 4 -46.76 -103.11 -11.95
C LYS A 4 -45.28 -103.08 -12.30
N ALA A 5 -44.87 -102.12 -13.13
CA ALA A 5 -43.47 -101.93 -13.43
C ALA A 5 -42.71 -101.44 -12.17
N PRO A 6 -41.47 -101.91 -11.92
CA PRO A 6 -40.66 -101.41 -10.81
C PRO A 6 -40.28 -99.95 -11.06
N THR A 7 -40.20 -99.16 -9.98
CA THR A 7 -39.74 -97.77 -10.03
C THR A 7 -38.33 -97.65 -9.42
N CYS A 8 -37.81 -96.43 -9.32
CA CYS A 8 -36.51 -96.20 -8.68
C CYS A 8 -36.52 -96.56 -7.18
N THR A 9 -37.68 -96.43 -6.53
CA THR A 9 -37.84 -96.60 -5.07
C THR A 9 -38.72 -97.79 -4.70
N GLU A 10 -39.63 -98.21 -5.57
CA GLU A 10 -40.58 -99.30 -5.33
C GLU A 10 -40.29 -100.52 -6.21
N ILE A 11 -40.51 -101.70 -5.63
CA ILE A 11 -40.50 -102.98 -6.36
C ILE A 11 -41.70 -103.06 -7.33
N GLY A 12 -41.57 -103.88 -8.37
CA GLY A 12 -42.64 -104.20 -9.32
C GLY A 12 -43.06 -105.66 -9.22
N TRP A 13 -44.01 -106.09 -10.05
CA TRP A 13 -44.41 -107.50 -10.17
C TRP A 13 -45.01 -107.82 -11.54
N GLU A 14 -44.72 -109.02 -12.05
CA GLU A 14 -45.16 -109.46 -13.39
C GLU A 14 -46.35 -110.43 -13.39
N ALA A 15 -46.67 -111.00 -12.24
CA ALA A 15 -47.74 -111.99 -12.09
C ALA A 15 -48.45 -111.85 -10.74
N TYR A 16 -49.44 -110.97 -10.62
CA TYR A 16 -50.28 -110.82 -9.42
C TYR A 16 -51.53 -111.69 -9.54
N ASP A 17 -51.69 -112.64 -8.61
CA ASP A 17 -52.86 -113.53 -8.53
C ASP A 17 -53.43 -113.59 -7.10
N THR A 18 -54.74 -113.40 -6.96
CA THR A 18 -55.45 -113.38 -5.67
C THR A 18 -56.56 -114.43 -5.71
N CYS A 19 -56.49 -115.40 -4.80
CA CYS A 19 -57.48 -116.48 -4.71
C CYS A 19 -58.85 -115.92 -4.24
N SER A 20 -59.87 -116.03 -5.10
CA SER A 20 -61.20 -115.44 -4.88
C SER A 20 -62.00 -116.06 -3.72
N HIS A 21 -61.55 -117.21 -3.20
CA HIS A 21 -62.21 -117.92 -2.10
C HIS A 21 -61.59 -117.68 -0.72
N CYS A 22 -60.33 -117.27 -0.63
CA CYS A 22 -59.62 -117.07 0.65
C CYS A 22 -58.79 -115.78 0.75
N ASN A 23 -58.81 -114.93 -0.29
CA ASN A 23 -58.06 -113.67 -0.40
C ASN A 23 -56.53 -113.79 -0.25
N TYR A 24 -55.98 -114.99 -0.35
CA TYR A 24 -54.52 -115.20 -0.37
C TYR A 24 -53.96 -114.74 -1.72
N THR A 25 -52.90 -113.92 -1.68
CA THR A 25 -52.29 -113.32 -2.88
C THR A 25 -50.86 -113.81 -3.06
N THR A 26 -50.49 -114.16 -4.29
CA THR A 26 -49.12 -114.51 -4.68
C THR A 26 -48.65 -113.62 -5.83
N TYR A 27 -47.38 -113.23 -5.80
CA TYR A 27 -46.78 -112.48 -6.90
C TYR A 27 -45.28 -112.76 -7.04
N VAL A 28 -44.75 -112.54 -8.25
CA VAL A 28 -43.31 -112.59 -8.55
C VAL A 28 -42.74 -111.17 -8.48
N GLU A 29 -41.84 -110.94 -7.52
CA GLU A 29 -41.21 -109.64 -7.27
C GLU A 29 -40.16 -109.28 -8.32
N LEU A 30 -40.24 -108.05 -8.84
CA LEU A 30 -39.18 -107.40 -9.59
C LEU A 30 -38.45 -106.42 -8.68
N PRO A 31 -37.11 -106.49 -8.59
CA PRO A 31 -36.35 -105.57 -7.76
C PRO A 31 -36.55 -104.12 -8.24
N LYS A 32 -36.52 -103.18 -7.30
CA LYS A 32 -36.51 -101.75 -7.62
C LYS A 32 -35.33 -101.42 -8.53
N LEU A 33 -35.51 -100.45 -9.40
CA LEU A 33 -34.53 -100.12 -10.43
C LEU A 33 -33.36 -99.26 -9.92
N ASN A 34 -33.46 -98.74 -8.69
CA ASN A 34 -32.58 -97.72 -8.11
C ASN A 34 -32.48 -96.46 -9.00
N HIS A 35 -31.90 -95.39 -8.44
CA HIS A 35 -31.70 -94.16 -9.22
C HIS A 35 -30.60 -94.37 -10.27
N ASP A 36 -30.87 -93.93 -11.50
CA ASP A 36 -29.84 -93.78 -12.53
C ASP A 36 -29.33 -92.33 -12.46
N LEU A 37 -28.21 -92.14 -11.78
CA LEU A 37 -27.73 -90.81 -11.39
C LEU A 37 -27.00 -90.12 -12.55
N GLU A 38 -27.29 -88.85 -12.74
CA GLU A 38 -26.55 -87.89 -13.55
C GLU A 38 -25.98 -86.82 -12.61
N HIS A 39 -24.68 -86.57 -12.71
CA HIS A 39 -23.94 -85.69 -11.81
C HIS A 39 -23.80 -84.29 -12.41
N HIS A 40 -24.03 -83.27 -11.58
CA HIS A 40 -23.86 -81.86 -11.91
C HIS A 40 -22.81 -81.23 -11.00
N GLU A 41 -21.79 -80.62 -11.60
CA GLU A 41 -20.72 -79.94 -10.88
C GLU A 41 -21.24 -78.71 -10.11
N ALA A 42 -20.55 -78.38 -9.02
CA ALA A 42 -20.89 -77.23 -8.19
C ALA A 42 -20.68 -75.90 -8.94
N LYS A 43 -21.52 -74.90 -8.64
CA LYS A 43 -21.30 -73.51 -9.07
C LYS A 43 -21.16 -72.63 -7.83
N ALA A 44 -20.05 -71.92 -7.73
CA ALA A 44 -19.84 -70.96 -6.64
C ALA A 44 -20.84 -69.78 -6.74
N ALA A 45 -21.33 -69.31 -5.59
CA ALA A 45 -22.13 -68.10 -5.51
C ALA A 45 -21.27 -66.86 -5.76
N THR A 46 -21.87 -65.81 -6.34
CA THR A 46 -21.23 -64.50 -6.53
C THR A 46 -21.91 -63.45 -5.64
N CYS A 47 -21.51 -62.18 -5.74
CA CYS A 47 -22.15 -61.11 -4.97
C CYS A 47 -23.64 -60.92 -5.33
N THR A 48 -24.03 -61.26 -6.56
CA THR A 48 -25.39 -61.03 -7.09
C THR A 48 -26.10 -62.32 -7.51
N GLU A 49 -25.37 -63.37 -7.88
CA GLU A 49 -25.94 -64.65 -8.29
C GLU A 49 -25.82 -65.71 -7.20
N ILE A 50 -26.87 -66.52 -7.05
CA ILE A 50 -26.82 -67.74 -6.23
C ILE A 50 -25.86 -68.77 -6.86
N GLY A 51 -25.31 -69.63 -6.02
CA GLY A 51 -24.58 -70.84 -6.40
C GLY A 51 -25.33 -72.10 -6.01
N TRP A 52 -24.71 -73.25 -6.20
CA TRP A 52 -25.23 -74.55 -5.76
C TRP A 52 -24.09 -75.53 -5.47
N GLU A 53 -24.31 -76.43 -4.52
CA GLU A 53 -23.43 -77.58 -4.27
C GLU A 53 -23.50 -78.55 -5.46
N ALA A 54 -22.48 -79.39 -5.64
CA ALA A 54 -22.55 -80.48 -6.63
C ALA A 54 -23.71 -81.42 -6.25
N TYR A 55 -24.51 -81.82 -7.24
CA TYR A 55 -25.75 -82.55 -6.98
C TYR A 55 -26.02 -83.61 -8.04
N ASP A 56 -26.85 -84.58 -7.70
CA ASP A 56 -27.26 -85.65 -8.62
C ASP A 56 -28.75 -85.55 -8.92
N THR A 57 -29.11 -85.85 -10.16
CA THR A 57 -30.50 -86.02 -10.61
C THR A 57 -30.70 -87.40 -11.19
N CYS A 58 -31.91 -87.95 -11.08
CA CYS A 58 -32.24 -89.21 -11.75
C CYS A 58 -32.70 -88.94 -13.20
N LYS A 59 -32.02 -89.53 -14.19
CA LYS A 59 -32.33 -89.37 -15.64
C LYS A 59 -33.49 -90.22 -16.14
N ARG A 60 -34.03 -91.12 -15.30
CA ARG A 60 -35.21 -91.92 -15.64
C ARG A 60 -36.46 -91.04 -15.67
N GLU A 61 -37.17 -91.09 -16.79
CA GLU A 61 -38.46 -90.41 -17.02
C GLU A 61 -39.45 -90.65 -15.86
N GLY A 62 -40.05 -89.57 -15.35
CA GLY A 62 -41.02 -89.61 -14.25
C GLY A 62 -40.43 -89.71 -12.83
N CYS A 63 -39.11 -89.72 -12.67
CA CYS A 63 -38.45 -89.68 -11.37
C CYS A 63 -38.00 -88.25 -11.01
N THR A 64 -38.44 -87.72 -9.85
CA THR A 64 -38.11 -86.36 -9.39
C THR A 64 -36.99 -86.32 -8.34
N TYR A 65 -36.22 -87.41 -8.21
CA TYR A 65 -35.11 -87.48 -7.28
C TYR A 65 -34.03 -86.46 -7.64
N SER A 66 -33.70 -85.58 -6.69
CA SER A 66 -32.62 -84.61 -6.78
C SER A 66 -32.04 -84.37 -5.39
N THR A 67 -30.72 -84.19 -5.32
CA THR A 67 -30.03 -83.73 -4.10
C THR A 67 -29.70 -82.24 -4.14
N TYR A 68 -30.31 -81.49 -5.07
CA TYR A 68 -30.04 -80.08 -5.31
C TYR A 68 -30.14 -79.23 -4.04
N LYS A 69 -29.11 -78.43 -3.80
CA LYS A 69 -29.03 -77.51 -2.67
C LYS A 69 -28.39 -76.20 -3.10
N GLU A 70 -29.17 -75.14 -2.96
CA GLU A 70 -28.75 -73.78 -3.29
C GLU A 70 -27.80 -73.20 -2.24
N ILE A 71 -26.89 -72.35 -2.73
CA ILE A 71 -26.02 -71.50 -1.94
C ILE A 71 -26.44 -70.06 -2.21
N ALA A 72 -26.89 -69.35 -1.17
CA ALA A 72 -27.33 -67.95 -1.31
C ALA A 72 -26.22 -67.05 -1.87
N ALA A 73 -26.61 -66.01 -2.62
CA ALA A 73 -25.69 -65.00 -3.10
C ALA A 73 -24.94 -64.35 -1.93
N LEU A 74 -23.67 -64.02 -2.15
CA LEU A 74 -22.78 -63.52 -1.11
C LEU A 74 -23.07 -62.07 -0.70
N ASN A 75 -23.96 -61.37 -1.41
CA ASN A 75 -24.22 -59.92 -1.31
C ASN A 75 -22.95 -59.08 -1.52
N HIS A 76 -22.98 -57.75 -1.47
CA HIS A 76 -21.74 -56.96 -1.56
C HIS A 76 -21.03 -56.86 -0.21
N ASP A 77 -19.71 -56.97 -0.22
CA ASP A 77 -18.85 -56.66 0.94
C ASP A 77 -18.34 -55.23 0.77
N LEU A 78 -19.06 -54.28 1.36
CA LEU A 78 -18.90 -52.85 1.05
C LEU A 78 -17.73 -52.22 1.82
N GLU A 79 -16.92 -51.46 1.09
CA GLU A 79 -15.97 -50.48 1.60
C GLU A 79 -16.51 -49.07 1.37
N HIS A 80 -16.58 -48.29 2.44
CA HIS A 80 -17.06 -46.92 2.37
C HIS A 80 -15.94 -45.93 2.08
N HIS A 81 -16.18 -44.98 1.18
CA HIS A 81 -15.30 -43.87 0.86
C HIS A 81 -16.02 -42.55 1.15
N GLU A 82 -15.39 -41.71 1.97
CA GLU A 82 -15.92 -40.40 2.34
C GLU A 82 -16.00 -39.46 1.12
N ALA A 83 -16.97 -38.54 1.16
CA ALA A 83 -17.15 -37.54 0.12
C ALA A 83 -15.96 -36.57 0.02
N LYS A 84 -15.65 -36.12 -1.19
CA LYS A 84 -14.72 -35.01 -1.43
C LYS A 84 -15.48 -33.88 -2.12
N ALA A 85 -15.50 -32.71 -1.49
CA ALA A 85 -16.11 -31.53 -2.11
C ALA A 85 -15.34 -31.09 -3.37
N ALA A 86 -16.07 -30.68 -4.40
CA ALA A 86 -15.48 -30.06 -5.59
C ALA A 86 -14.94 -28.66 -5.25
N THR A 87 -13.91 -28.22 -5.96
CA THR A 87 -13.34 -26.86 -5.85
C THR A 87 -13.56 -26.09 -7.16
N CYS A 88 -13.03 -24.87 -7.27
CA CYS A 88 -13.14 -24.09 -8.51
C CYS A 88 -12.51 -24.80 -9.71
N THR A 89 -11.45 -25.58 -9.48
CA THR A 89 -10.62 -26.20 -10.52
C THR A 89 -10.58 -27.72 -10.46
N GLU A 90 -10.85 -28.33 -9.30
CA GLU A 90 -10.88 -29.78 -9.14
C GLU A 90 -12.30 -30.30 -9.01
N ILE A 91 -12.55 -31.46 -9.63
CA ILE A 91 -13.76 -32.25 -9.39
C ILE A 91 -13.82 -32.75 -7.94
N GLY A 92 -15.03 -33.06 -7.49
CA GLY A 92 -15.30 -33.77 -6.25
C GLY A 92 -16.08 -35.06 -6.50
N TRP A 93 -16.55 -35.71 -5.43
CA TRP A 93 -17.41 -36.88 -5.50
C TRP A 93 -18.28 -36.97 -4.24
N GLU A 94 -19.47 -37.55 -4.39
CA GLU A 94 -20.31 -37.93 -3.25
C GLU A 94 -19.66 -39.10 -2.49
N ALA A 95 -20.05 -39.32 -1.24
CA ALA A 95 -19.62 -40.51 -0.52
C ALA A 95 -20.13 -41.75 -1.26
N TYR A 96 -19.29 -42.78 -1.39
CA TYR A 96 -19.61 -43.94 -2.22
C TYR A 96 -19.07 -45.24 -1.62
N ASP A 97 -19.67 -46.35 -2.04
CA ASP A 97 -19.26 -47.68 -1.60
C ASP A 97 -18.69 -48.48 -2.78
N THR A 98 -17.66 -49.29 -2.50
CA THR A 98 -17.09 -50.27 -3.44
C THR A 98 -17.11 -51.66 -2.84
N CYS A 99 -17.30 -52.70 -3.66
CA CYS A 99 -17.16 -54.07 -3.16
C CYS A 99 -15.68 -54.46 -3.03
N LYS A 100 -15.26 -54.96 -1.86
CA LYS A 100 -13.88 -55.42 -1.59
C LYS A 100 -13.54 -56.75 -2.24
N ARG A 101 -14.54 -57.50 -2.71
CA ARG A 101 -14.31 -58.83 -3.26
C ARG A 101 -13.67 -58.75 -4.64
N GLU A 102 -12.55 -59.43 -4.78
CA GLU A 102 -11.84 -59.59 -6.05
C GLU A 102 -12.80 -60.05 -7.17
N GLY A 103 -12.73 -59.39 -8.32
CA GLY A 103 -13.59 -59.66 -9.47
C GLY A 103 -15.00 -59.04 -9.40
N CYS A 104 -15.35 -58.28 -8.36
CA CYS A 104 -16.58 -57.52 -8.28
C CYS A 104 -16.31 -56.03 -8.55
N ASN A 105 -16.94 -55.46 -9.58
CA ASN A 105 -16.81 -54.04 -9.96
C ASN A 105 -17.95 -53.16 -9.45
N TYR A 106 -18.69 -53.63 -8.44
CA TYR A 106 -19.77 -52.85 -7.86
C TYR A 106 -19.23 -51.57 -7.23
N THR A 107 -19.80 -50.44 -7.64
CA THR A 107 -19.50 -49.12 -7.10
C THR A 107 -20.74 -48.23 -7.18
N THR A 108 -20.92 -47.36 -6.20
CA THR A 108 -21.93 -46.29 -6.24
C THR A 108 -21.33 -44.93 -6.58
N TYR A 109 -20.08 -44.91 -7.07
CA TYR A 109 -19.32 -43.69 -7.34
C TYR A 109 -20.09 -42.70 -8.21
N LYS A 110 -20.18 -41.46 -7.72
CA LYS A 110 -20.80 -40.35 -8.43
C LYS A 110 -19.92 -39.12 -8.33
N GLU A 111 -19.40 -38.71 -9.48
CA GLU A 111 -18.56 -37.53 -9.62
C GLU A 111 -19.38 -36.24 -9.52
N LEU A 112 -18.77 -35.22 -8.92
CA LEU A 112 -19.27 -33.85 -8.86
C LEU A 112 -18.35 -32.96 -9.73
N PRO A 113 -18.90 -32.22 -10.71
CA PRO A 113 -18.08 -31.38 -11.58
C PRO A 113 -17.40 -30.24 -10.78
N ALA A 114 -16.27 -29.77 -11.29
CA ALA A 114 -15.60 -28.58 -10.75
C ALA A 114 -16.56 -27.39 -10.78
N LEU A 115 -16.49 -26.56 -9.73
CA LEU A 115 -17.46 -25.50 -9.48
C LEU A 115 -17.26 -24.26 -10.38
N ASN A 116 -16.12 -24.19 -11.07
CA ASN A 116 -15.61 -23.04 -11.81
C ASN A 116 -15.44 -21.79 -10.93
N HIS A 117 -14.68 -20.82 -11.44
CA HIS A 117 -14.53 -19.54 -10.75
C HIS A 117 -15.85 -18.77 -10.77
N ASP A 118 -16.23 -18.25 -9.61
CA ASP A 118 -17.36 -17.32 -9.48
C ASP A 118 -16.79 -15.91 -9.45
N LEU A 119 -16.74 -15.29 -10.63
CA LEU A 119 -15.99 -14.07 -10.87
C LEU A 119 -16.74 -12.83 -10.39
N GLU A 120 -16.03 -11.97 -9.69
CA GLU A 120 -16.39 -10.60 -9.37
C GLU A 120 -15.47 -9.65 -10.14
N HIS A 121 -16.07 -8.71 -10.87
CA HIS A 121 -15.37 -7.79 -11.76
C HIS A 121 -15.00 -6.48 -11.04
N HIS A 122 -13.79 -6.01 -11.28
CA HIS A 122 -13.26 -4.74 -10.78
C HIS A 122 -12.84 -3.85 -11.95
N GLU A 123 -13.38 -2.64 -11.98
CA GLU A 123 -13.07 -1.64 -12.99
C GLU A 123 -11.59 -1.18 -12.92
N ALA A 124 -11.04 -0.80 -14.07
CA ALA A 124 -9.68 -0.31 -14.17
C ALA A 124 -9.49 1.02 -13.43
N LYS A 125 -8.30 1.23 -12.86
CA LYS A 125 -7.86 2.55 -12.36
C LYS A 125 -6.61 2.98 -13.15
N PRO A 126 -6.64 4.12 -13.85
CA PRO A 126 -5.45 4.59 -14.56
C PRO A 126 -4.34 4.98 -13.57
N ALA A 127 -3.08 4.75 -13.97
CA ALA A 127 -1.92 5.23 -13.26
C ALA A 127 -1.77 6.76 -13.40
N THR A 128 -1.16 7.40 -12.42
CA THR A 128 -0.85 8.84 -12.43
C THR A 128 0.66 9.06 -12.41
N CYS A 129 1.13 10.31 -12.30
CA CYS A 129 2.55 10.61 -12.18
C CYS A 129 3.20 10.00 -10.92
N THR A 130 2.42 9.80 -9.86
CA THR A 130 2.91 9.44 -8.52
C THR A 130 2.16 8.28 -7.87
N GLU A 131 1.12 7.76 -8.53
CA GLU A 131 0.37 6.60 -8.07
C GLU A 131 0.32 5.54 -9.17
N ILE A 132 0.49 4.28 -8.77
CA ILE A 132 0.20 3.13 -9.62
C ILE A 132 -1.30 3.08 -9.99
N GLY A 133 -1.58 2.45 -11.12
CA GLY A 133 -2.92 2.05 -11.54
C GLY A 133 -3.04 0.54 -11.69
N TRP A 134 -4.15 0.07 -12.22
CA TRP A 134 -4.39 -1.34 -12.55
C TRP A 134 -5.35 -1.47 -13.73
N GLU A 135 -5.17 -2.54 -14.51
CA GLU A 135 -6.13 -2.94 -15.54
C GLU A 135 -7.43 -3.42 -14.89
N ALA A 136 -8.53 -3.47 -15.65
CA ALA A 136 -9.75 -4.12 -15.16
C ALA A 136 -9.45 -5.60 -14.92
N TYR A 137 -9.93 -6.14 -13.79
CA TYR A 137 -9.57 -7.49 -13.37
C TYR A 137 -10.74 -8.21 -12.70
N ASP A 138 -10.65 -9.53 -12.64
CA ASP A 138 -11.65 -10.39 -12.01
C ASP A 138 -11.02 -11.14 -10.84
N THR A 139 -11.78 -11.29 -9.76
CA THR A 139 -11.43 -12.12 -8.61
C THR A 139 -12.49 -13.18 -8.37
N CYS A 140 -12.10 -14.37 -7.93
CA CYS A 140 -13.07 -15.37 -7.52
C CYS A 140 -13.63 -15.04 -6.13
N LYS A 141 -14.95 -14.90 -5.98
CA LYS A 141 -15.60 -14.60 -4.70
C LYS A 141 -15.78 -15.81 -3.77
N ARG A 142 -15.43 -17.01 -4.24
CA ARG A 142 -15.53 -18.24 -3.44
C ARG A 142 -14.43 -18.24 -2.36
N GLU A 143 -14.84 -18.44 -1.12
CA GLU A 143 -13.95 -18.57 0.03
C GLU A 143 -12.83 -19.59 -0.22
N GLY A 144 -11.59 -19.22 0.11
CA GLY A 144 -10.41 -20.06 -0.10
C GLY A 144 -9.87 -20.12 -1.53
N CYS A 145 -10.50 -19.44 -2.50
CA CYS A 145 -9.97 -19.33 -3.86
C CYS A 145 -9.17 -18.02 -4.02
N THR A 146 -7.92 -18.13 -4.47
CA THR A 146 -7.02 -16.98 -4.70
C THR A 146 -6.92 -16.58 -6.18
N TYR A 147 -7.85 -17.06 -7.01
CA TYR A 147 -7.85 -16.71 -8.42
C TYR A 147 -8.08 -15.21 -8.61
N SER A 148 -7.16 -14.58 -9.33
CA SER A 148 -7.22 -13.18 -9.71
C SER A 148 -6.50 -12.97 -11.03
N THR A 149 -7.07 -12.11 -11.89
CA THR A 149 -6.40 -11.62 -13.11
C THR A 149 -5.71 -10.27 -12.90
N TYR A 150 -5.59 -9.83 -11.64
CA TYR A 150 -5.04 -8.52 -11.27
C TYR A 150 -3.68 -8.27 -11.92
N LYS A 151 -3.59 -7.11 -12.59
CA LYS A 151 -2.38 -6.64 -13.23
C LYS A 151 -2.19 -5.16 -12.95
N GLU A 152 -1.08 -4.87 -12.30
CA GLU A 152 -0.67 -3.51 -11.94
C GLU A 152 -0.11 -2.76 -13.15
N ILE A 153 -0.39 -1.46 -13.20
CA ILE A 153 0.18 -0.50 -14.15
C ILE A 153 1.09 0.42 -13.32
N ALA A 154 2.38 0.42 -13.64
CA ALA A 154 3.36 1.26 -12.95
C ALA A 154 3.00 2.76 -13.08
N GLU A 155 3.42 3.54 -12.08
CA GLU A 155 3.27 4.99 -12.14
C GLU A 155 3.98 5.56 -13.37
N LEU A 156 3.39 6.60 -13.94
CA LEU A 156 3.83 7.15 -15.21
C LEU A 156 5.06 8.05 -15.08
N ASN A 157 5.47 8.35 -13.83
CA ASN A 157 6.46 9.37 -13.49
C ASN A 157 6.12 10.76 -14.06
N HIS A 158 6.85 11.78 -13.60
CA HIS A 158 6.70 13.13 -14.15
C HIS A 158 7.30 13.19 -15.57
N ASP A 159 6.48 13.67 -16.49
CA ASP A 159 6.93 14.03 -17.84
C ASP A 159 7.39 15.49 -17.81
N LEU A 160 8.69 15.67 -17.63
CA LEU A 160 9.29 16.97 -17.31
C LEU A 160 9.52 17.83 -18.55
N GLU A 161 9.15 19.09 -18.45
CA GLU A 161 9.50 20.18 -19.35
C GLU A 161 10.41 21.16 -18.60
N HIS A 162 11.57 21.46 -19.19
CA HIS A 162 12.59 22.31 -18.59
C HIS A 162 12.42 23.78 -18.99
N HIS A 163 12.56 24.67 -18.02
CA HIS A 163 12.51 26.12 -18.19
C HIS A 163 13.83 26.74 -17.75
N GLU A 164 14.45 27.51 -18.64
CA GLU A 164 15.71 28.19 -18.36
C GLU A 164 15.57 29.26 -17.27
N ALA A 165 16.67 29.52 -16.56
CA ALA A 165 16.72 30.53 -15.52
C ALA A 165 16.54 31.94 -16.08
N LYS A 166 15.92 32.83 -15.29
CA LYS A 166 15.92 34.28 -15.53
C LYS A 166 16.64 34.97 -14.38
N ALA A 167 17.73 35.68 -14.68
CA ALA A 167 18.44 36.45 -13.68
C ALA A 167 17.54 37.58 -13.12
N ALA A 168 17.59 37.77 -11.80
CA ALA A 168 16.98 38.93 -11.15
C ALA A 168 17.72 40.21 -11.53
N THR A 169 17.01 41.34 -11.51
CA THR A 169 17.59 42.67 -11.73
C THR A 169 17.41 43.51 -10.46
N CYS A 170 17.86 44.77 -10.47
CA CYS A 170 17.64 45.68 -9.34
C CYS A 170 16.14 45.86 -9.00
N THR A 171 15.26 45.75 -9.99
CA THR A 171 13.82 46.06 -9.84
C THR A 171 12.89 44.88 -10.12
N GLU A 172 13.29 43.93 -10.96
CA GLU A 172 12.50 42.74 -11.27
C GLU A 172 13.04 41.49 -10.56
N ILE A 173 12.13 40.64 -10.09
CA ILE A 173 12.46 39.28 -9.65
C ILE A 173 13.03 38.44 -10.80
N GLY A 174 13.77 37.40 -10.43
CA GLY A 174 14.23 36.34 -11.31
C GLY A 174 13.74 34.98 -10.84
N TRP A 175 14.24 33.91 -11.44
CA TRP A 175 13.99 32.52 -11.01
C TRP A 175 15.14 31.62 -11.45
N ASN A 176 15.37 30.55 -10.68
CA ASN A 176 16.28 29.49 -11.11
C ASN A 176 15.68 28.72 -12.29
N ALA A 177 16.53 27.99 -13.03
CA ALA A 177 16.04 27.00 -13.98
C ALA A 177 15.20 25.96 -13.22
N TYR A 178 14.08 25.57 -13.79
CA TYR A 178 13.10 24.72 -13.12
C TYR A 178 12.42 23.79 -14.11
N ASP A 179 11.80 22.73 -13.59
CA ASP A 179 11.06 21.76 -14.37
C ASP A 179 9.59 21.80 -13.96
N THR A 180 8.70 21.60 -14.94
CA THR A 180 7.27 21.40 -14.73
C THR A 180 6.83 20.10 -15.35
N CYS A 181 5.83 19.43 -14.78
CA CYS A 181 5.24 18.30 -15.48
C CYS A 181 4.29 18.79 -16.59
N LYS A 182 4.50 18.35 -17.83
CA LYS A 182 3.66 18.72 -18.98
C LYS A 182 2.32 17.97 -19.05
N ARG A 183 2.10 17.01 -18.14
CA ARG A 183 0.88 16.21 -18.12
C ARG A 183 -0.25 17.00 -17.48
N GLU A 184 -1.36 17.14 -18.22
CA GLU A 184 -2.58 17.79 -17.74
C GLU A 184 -3.03 17.23 -16.38
N GLY A 185 -3.34 18.13 -15.44
CA GLY A 185 -3.75 17.77 -14.07
C GLY A 185 -2.61 17.42 -13.11
N CYS A 186 -1.34 17.62 -13.50
CA CYS A 186 -0.19 17.46 -12.62
C CYS A 186 0.47 18.80 -12.31
N ASP A 187 0.37 19.27 -11.07
CA ASP A 187 0.93 20.56 -10.63
C ASP A 187 2.39 20.45 -10.16
N TYR A 188 3.11 19.41 -10.58
CA TYR A 188 4.51 19.25 -10.20
C TYR A 188 5.37 20.36 -10.81
N THR A 189 6.09 21.07 -9.94
CA THR A 189 7.07 22.07 -10.34
C THR A 189 8.22 22.16 -9.34
N THR A 190 9.43 22.42 -9.83
CA THR A 190 10.59 22.77 -9.01
C THR A 190 10.84 24.29 -8.93
N TYR A 191 9.85 25.09 -9.36
CA TYR A 191 9.96 26.54 -9.46
C TYR A 191 10.45 27.18 -8.16
N LYS A 192 11.48 28.00 -8.29
CA LYS A 192 12.02 28.78 -7.19
C LYS A 192 12.33 30.19 -7.66
N GLU A 193 11.56 31.13 -7.14
CA GLU A 193 11.72 32.55 -7.35
C GLU A 193 13.01 33.07 -6.68
N LEU A 194 13.63 34.06 -7.32
CA LEU A 194 14.74 34.85 -6.80
C LEU A 194 14.26 36.30 -6.62
N PRO A 195 14.42 36.90 -5.42
CA PRO A 195 14.00 38.28 -5.21
C PRO A 195 14.84 39.24 -6.07
N ALA A 196 14.27 40.43 -6.33
CA ALA A 196 15.01 41.51 -6.96
C ALA A 196 16.26 41.86 -6.12
N LEU A 197 17.36 42.19 -6.79
CA LEU A 197 18.65 42.49 -6.14
C LEU A 197 18.59 43.79 -5.32
N GLY A 198 17.65 44.67 -5.63
CA GLY A 198 17.61 46.01 -5.07
C GLY A 198 18.73 46.90 -5.60
N HIS A 199 18.83 48.08 -5.00
CA HIS A 199 19.90 49.03 -5.30
C HIS A 199 20.87 49.11 -4.13
N GLU A 200 22.13 48.79 -4.39
CA GLU A 200 23.23 48.87 -3.43
C GLU A 200 24.23 49.96 -3.84
N ASP A 201 24.68 50.74 -2.85
CA ASP A 201 25.69 51.81 -2.95
C ASP A 201 26.93 51.39 -2.14
N SER A 202 27.65 50.35 -2.60
CA SER A 202 28.81 49.83 -1.85
C SER A 202 30.02 50.75 -1.99
N ASN A 203 30.11 51.47 -3.12
CA ASN A 203 31.18 52.40 -3.41
C ASN A 203 30.94 53.81 -2.84
N ASN A 204 29.76 54.06 -2.26
CA ASN A 204 29.40 55.30 -1.60
C ASN A 204 29.45 56.52 -2.54
N ASP A 205 29.09 56.34 -3.80
CA ASP A 205 29.02 57.39 -4.83
C ASP A 205 27.57 57.84 -5.12
N HIS A 206 26.61 57.33 -4.33
CA HIS A 206 25.18 57.59 -4.44
C HIS A 206 24.52 57.04 -5.72
N LEU A 207 25.23 56.19 -6.45
CA LEU A 207 24.73 55.47 -7.61
C LEU A 207 24.68 53.96 -7.29
N CYS A 208 23.77 53.26 -7.95
CA CYS A 208 23.70 51.82 -7.82
C CYS A 208 24.85 51.15 -8.55
N ASP A 209 25.59 50.27 -7.88
CA ASP A 209 26.75 49.58 -8.45
C ASP A 209 26.39 48.75 -9.70
N ALA A 210 25.18 48.18 -9.73
CA ALA A 210 24.76 47.26 -10.78
C ALA A 210 24.11 47.95 -12.00
N CYS A 211 23.49 49.12 -11.84
CA CYS A 211 22.72 49.79 -12.91
C CYS A 211 22.91 51.30 -13.02
N SER A 212 23.78 51.88 -12.18
CA SER A 212 24.09 53.32 -12.12
C SER A 212 22.89 54.23 -11.87
N THR A 213 21.76 53.69 -11.42
CA THR A 213 20.60 54.48 -11.01
C THR A 213 20.93 55.24 -9.73
N LYS A 214 20.55 56.52 -9.67
CA LYS A 214 20.77 57.34 -8.47
C LYS A 214 19.96 56.80 -7.29
N ILE A 215 20.66 56.42 -6.22
CA ILE A 215 20.07 55.87 -4.99
C ILE A 215 19.67 56.98 -4.03
N SER A 216 20.53 57.98 -3.86
CA SER A 216 20.25 59.11 -2.98
C SER A 216 20.97 60.38 -3.42
N ASP A 217 20.62 61.49 -2.77
CA ASP A 217 21.34 62.76 -2.93
C ASP A 217 22.47 62.88 -1.90
N HIS A 218 23.45 63.72 -2.21
CA HIS A 218 24.47 64.12 -1.24
C HIS A 218 23.80 64.83 -0.06
N SER A 219 24.18 64.44 1.17
CA SER A 219 23.74 65.09 2.40
C SER A 219 24.91 65.85 3.01
N TYR A 220 25.04 67.13 2.68
CA TYR A 220 26.16 67.97 3.15
C TYR A 220 25.91 68.54 4.55
N GLU A 221 26.89 68.36 5.44
CA GLU A 221 27.02 69.15 6.66
C GLU A 221 28.13 70.19 6.49
N SER A 222 27.96 71.35 7.14
CA SER A 222 28.89 72.48 6.97
C SER A 222 29.63 72.81 8.26
N LYS A 223 30.91 73.17 8.14
CA LYS A 223 31.76 73.66 9.24
C LYS A 223 32.56 74.87 8.80
N ILE A 224 32.70 75.86 9.70
CA ILE A 224 33.60 77.00 9.46
C ILE A 224 35.03 76.52 9.65
N ALA A 225 35.82 76.58 8.57
CA ALA A 225 37.25 76.26 8.59
C ALA A 225 38.10 77.49 8.92
N ARG A 226 37.63 78.67 8.53
CA ARG A 226 38.26 79.95 8.86
C ARG A 226 37.19 81.03 8.98
N GLU A 227 37.17 81.70 10.13
CA GLU A 227 36.28 82.85 10.35
C GLU A 227 36.63 83.99 9.39
N ALA A 228 35.60 84.67 8.89
CA ALA A 228 35.79 85.89 8.13
C ALA A 228 36.32 87.00 9.05
N THR A 229 37.21 87.84 8.51
CA THR A 229 37.69 89.04 9.21
C THR A 229 37.41 90.27 8.37
N THR A 230 37.75 91.46 8.88
CA THR A 230 37.69 92.70 8.11
C THR A 230 38.71 92.75 6.96
N THR A 231 39.72 91.89 6.98
CA THR A 231 40.83 91.88 6.02
C THR A 231 40.80 90.70 5.06
N TYR A 232 40.31 89.52 5.49
CA TYR A 232 40.27 88.29 4.69
C TYR A 232 38.88 87.65 4.68
N THR A 233 38.50 87.02 3.56
CA THR A 233 37.29 86.20 3.47
C THR A 233 37.38 85.01 4.43
N GLY A 234 36.25 84.55 4.95
CA GLY A 234 36.16 83.28 5.68
C GLY A 234 36.03 82.10 4.72
N ILE A 235 36.14 80.87 5.24
CA ILE A 235 35.96 79.64 4.46
C ILE A 235 35.03 78.70 5.23
N ARG A 236 33.96 78.26 4.57
CA ARG A 236 33.08 77.18 5.02
C ARG A 236 33.32 75.95 4.17
N ILE A 237 33.46 74.79 4.81
CA ILE A 237 33.59 73.50 4.14
C ILE A 237 32.26 72.77 4.28
N TYR A 238 31.73 72.26 3.17
CA TYR A 238 30.60 71.34 3.13
C TYR A 238 31.13 69.95 2.86
N THR A 239 30.82 68.98 3.72
CA THR A 239 31.24 67.58 3.58
C THR A 239 30.01 66.69 3.59
N CYS A 240 29.87 65.81 2.59
CA CYS A 240 28.79 64.85 2.55
C CYS A 240 28.99 63.83 3.67
N THR A 241 28.00 63.67 4.54
CA THR A 241 28.06 62.77 5.70
C THR A 241 28.14 61.29 5.31
N LYS A 242 27.72 60.97 4.09
CA LYS A 242 27.79 59.62 3.53
C LYS A 242 29.10 59.39 2.79
N CYS A 243 29.35 60.08 1.67
CA CYS A 243 30.48 59.80 0.77
C CYS A 243 31.81 60.51 1.09
N GLY A 244 31.81 61.49 2.01
CA GLY A 244 33.01 62.25 2.34
C GLY A 244 33.47 63.25 1.27
N HIS A 245 32.79 63.32 0.11
CA HIS A 245 33.02 64.39 -0.86
C HIS A 245 32.83 65.76 -0.20
N SER A 246 33.76 66.68 -0.43
CA SER A 246 33.71 68.02 0.16
C SER A 246 33.98 69.10 -0.86
N TYR A 247 33.32 70.24 -0.68
CA TYR A 247 33.61 71.47 -1.42
C TYR A 247 33.63 72.67 -0.46
N THR A 248 34.18 73.79 -0.91
CA THR A 248 34.36 74.99 -0.08
C THR A 248 33.58 76.17 -0.63
N GLU A 249 33.02 76.97 0.27
CA GLU A 249 32.36 78.25 -0.01
C GLU A 249 33.12 79.38 0.70
N GLU A 250 33.34 80.48 -0.01
CA GLU A 250 33.95 81.69 0.56
C GLU A 250 32.90 82.52 1.29
N LEU A 251 33.19 82.90 2.54
CA LEU A 251 32.36 83.81 3.32
C LEU A 251 32.88 85.24 3.15
N ALA A 252 31.96 86.17 2.87
CA ALA A 252 32.29 87.58 2.73
C ALA A 252 33.03 88.13 3.96
N LYS A 253 33.90 89.12 3.74
CA LYS A 253 34.63 89.81 4.81
C LYS A 253 33.65 90.48 5.78
N LEU A 254 34.01 90.51 7.06
CA LEU A 254 33.23 91.27 8.04
C LEU A 254 33.32 92.77 7.73
N PRO A 255 32.23 93.54 7.92
CA PRO A 255 32.25 94.98 7.69
C PRO A 255 33.27 95.65 8.63
N SER A 256 34.08 96.57 8.08
CA SER A 256 35.00 97.37 8.90
C SER A 256 34.20 98.28 9.82
N GLN A 257 34.33 98.10 11.14
CA GLN A 257 33.65 98.98 12.09
C GLN A 257 34.13 100.42 11.90
N THR A 258 33.25 101.24 11.32
CA THR A 258 33.41 102.69 11.27
C THR A 258 32.57 103.21 12.41
N ASN A 259 33.21 103.47 13.56
CA ASN A 259 32.55 104.16 14.66
C ASN A 259 32.38 105.62 14.26
N GLN A 260 31.13 106.06 14.08
CA GLN A 260 30.75 107.46 14.13
C GLN A 260 29.73 107.60 15.27
N ALA A 261 30.14 108.29 16.34
CA ALA A 261 29.35 108.57 17.54
C ALA A 261 28.23 109.58 17.23
N ASP A 262 27.07 109.50 17.91
CA ASP A 262 26.74 110.39 19.05
C ASP A 262 25.33 110.12 19.65
N GLN A 263 25.17 110.53 20.92
CA GLN A 263 23.96 110.82 21.72
C GLN A 263 23.41 109.83 22.79
N THR A 264 23.90 110.08 24.01
CA THR A 264 23.18 110.40 25.27
C THR A 264 22.26 109.39 25.99
N ASN A 265 22.70 109.08 27.23
CA ASN A 265 21.97 108.97 28.51
C ASN A 265 20.70 108.10 28.61
N GLN A 266 20.74 107.06 29.46
CA GLN A 266 20.22 107.10 30.84
C GLN A 266 20.17 105.72 31.55
N ILE A 267 20.66 105.72 32.79
CA ILE A 267 20.25 104.95 34.00
C ILE A 267 20.78 103.50 34.21
N GLU A 268 21.53 103.39 35.31
CA GLU A 268 21.96 102.28 36.22
C GLU A 268 20.93 101.16 36.54
N PRO A 269 21.22 100.11 37.37
CA PRO A 269 22.48 99.49 37.84
C PRO A 269 22.45 97.91 37.86
N ALA A 270 23.51 97.33 38.43
CA ALA A 270 23.51 96.19 39.39
C ALA A 270 23.79 94.74 38.91
N ASN A 271 25.02 94.36 39.27
CA ASN A 271 25.42 93.19 40.07
C ASN A 271 25.45 91.78 39.48
N ASN A 272 26.68 91.26 39.54
CA ASN A 272 27.06 89.87 39.46
C ASN A 272 26.40 89.06 40.58
N GLY A 273 26.08 87.81 40.30
CA GLY A 273 25.99 86.79 41.35
C GLY A 273 24.87 85.77 41.19
N ASN A 274 25.22 84.69 40.50
CA ASN A 274 24.99 83.28 40.86
C ASN A 274 23.65 82.79 41.49
N GLU A 275 23.21 81.69 40.88
CA GLU A 275 22.78 80.43 41.51
C GLU A 275 21.26 80.11 41.63
N LYS A 276 20.96 78.90 41.12
CA LYS A 276 19.94 77.92 41.54
C LYS A 276 18.50 77.98 40.99
N ASP A 277 18.16 76.84 40.39
CA ASP A 277 16.90 76.09 40.41
C ASP A 277 15.63 76.72 39.82
N PHE A 278 15.14 76.15 38.69
CA PHE A 278 13.78 75.61 38.65
C PHE A 278 13.55 74.62 37.50
N ILE A 279 13.09 73.42 37.86
CA ILE A 279 12.71 72.30 37.00
C ILE A 279 11.27 72.48 36.51
N GLY A 280 10.96 72.06 35.28
CA GLY A 280 9.58 71.73 34.93
C GLY A 280 9.26 71.54 33.44
N THR A 281 9.35 70.28 32.98
CA THR A 281 8.47 69.62 31.98
C THR A 281 8.64 70.11 30.52
N VAL A 282 8.84 69.30 29.48
CA VAL A 282 8.03 68.15 29.05
C VAL A 282 8.87 67.22 28.14
N THR A 283 8.66 65.92 28.35
CA THR A 283 8.93 64.75 27.49
C THR A 283 9.01 64.98 25.99
N SER A 284 10.02 64.38 25.33
CA SER A 284 9.83 63.12 24.58
C SER A 284 11.09 62.70 23.83
N VAL A 285 11.59 61.50 24.18
CA VAL A 285 12.28 60.54 23.30
C VAL A 285 13.58 61.01 22.66
N PHE A 286 14.74 60.65 23.22
CA PHE A 286 15.89 60.13 22.47
C PHE A 286 16.90 59.45 23.41
N LEU A 287 17.26 58.21 23.03
CA LEU A 287 18.51 57.48 23.34
C LEU A 287 18.66 56.71 24.66
N ASN A 288 17.90 55.62 24.76
CA ASN A 288 18.50 54.31 25.00
C ASN A 288 19.17 53.85 23.70
N VAL A 289 20.51 53.75 23.60
CA VAL A 289 21.26 52.67 22.91
C VAL A 289 22.75 52.80 23.29
N THR A 290 23.12 52.48 24.53
CA THR A 290 24.47 52.00 24.86
C THR A 290 24.38 50.95 25.97
N ASP A 291 23.51 49.95 25.83
CA ASP A 291 23.50 48.79 26.74
C ASP A 291 22.90 47.51 26.11
N PHE A 292 23.26 47.22 24.86
CA PHE A 292 22.90 45.94 24.21
C PHE A 292 24.08 45.17 23.61
N ALA A 293 25.23 45.84 23.36
CA ALA A 293 26.42 45.18 22.83
C ALA A 293 27.25 44.44 23.91
N ALA A 294 27.11 44.78 25.19
CA ALA A 294 27.90 44.18 26.27
C ALA A 294 27.27 42.90 26.88
N LYS A 295 25.96 42.67 26.72
CA LYS A 295 25.27 41.47 27.24
C LYS A 295 25.31 40.28 26.29
N ASN A 296 25.22 40.50 24.97
CA ASN A 296 25.23 39.39 24.01
C ASN A 296 26.61 38.76 23.81
N PHE A 297 27.70 39.52 24.02
CA PHE A 297 29.06 38.96 23.96
C PHE A 297 29.38 38.03 25.14
N ARG A 298 28.80 38.29 26.33
CA ARG A 298 29.00 37.44 27.52
C ARG A 298 28.18 36.14 27.49
N ILE A 299 27.01 36.14 26.84
CA ILE A 299 26.15 34.95 26.75
C ILE A 299 26.73 33.94 25.75
N SER A 300 27.23 34.39 24.59
CA SER A 300 27.86 33.49 23.60
C SER A 300 29.17 32.89 24.10
N PHE A 301 29.97 33.63 24.86
CA PHE A 301 31.23 33.12 25.40
C PHE A 301 31.02 32.09 26.53
N TRP A 302 29.95 32.25 27.32
CA TRP A 302 29.61 31.30 28.40
C TRP A 302 29.00 29.99 27.87
N LEU A 303 28.23 30.03 26.77
CA LEU A 303 27.69 28.84 26.11
C LEU A 303 28.77 28.01 25.40
N MET A 304 29.77 28.66 24.77
CA MET A 304 30.89 27.93 24.15
C MET A 304 31.79 27.24 25.18
N ILE A 305 32.00 27.84 26.36
CA ILE A 305 32.76 27.23 27.45
C ILE A 305 32.00 26.01 28.05
N GLN A 306 30.67 26.06 28.15
CA GLN A 306 29.88 24.90 28.60
C GLN A 306 29.87 23.73 27.60
N MET A 307 29.91 24.00 26.29
CA MET A 307 29.99 22.96 25.27
C MET A 307 31.36 22.26 25.25
N LEU A 308 32.45 23.01 25.46
CA LEU A 308 33.80 22.47 25.57
C LEU A 308 34.01 21.64 26.85
N LEU A 309 33.43 22.05 27.98
CA LEU A 309 33.48 21.27 29.23
C LEU A 309 32.67 19.96 29.13
N LYS A 310 31.54 19.95 28.43
CA LYS A 310 30.76 18.72 28.17
C LYS A 310 31.46 17.74 27.21
N ALA A 311 32.20 18.25 26.22
CA ALA A 311 32.94 17.40 25.28
C ALA A 311 34.16 16.72 25.95
N VAL A 312 34.82 17.39 26.90
CA VAL A 312 35.95 16.82 27.66
C VAL A 312 35.51 15.76 28.67
N MET A 313 34.28 15.86 29.22
CA MET A 313 33.72 14.85 30.13
C MET A 313 33.20 13.57 29.44
N GLN A 314 33.09 13.53 28.11
CA GLN A 314 32.70 12.33 27.35
C GLN A 314 33.88 11.54 26.78
N LEU A 315 35.12 11.98 27.07
CA LEU A 315 36.37 11.38 26.61
C LEU A 315 37.23 10.80 27.75
N TRP A 316 36.64 10.60 28.93
CA TRP A 316 37.19 9.87 30.07
C TRP A 316 36.19 8.82 30.56
#